data_AF-A0A6I3V163-F1
#
_entry.id   AF-A0A6I3V163-F1
#
_cell.length_a   1.000
_cell.length_b   1.000
_cell.length_c   1.000
_cell.angle_alpha   90.00
_cell.angle_beta   90.00
_cell.angle_gamma   90.00
#
_symmetry.space_group_name_H-M   'P 1'
#
loop_
_entity.id
_entity.type
_entity.pdbx_description
1 polymer ?
#
loop_
_entity_poly.entity_id
_entity_poly.type
_entity_poly.pdbx_seq_one_letter_code
_entity_poly.pdbx_strand_id
1 'polypeptide(L)' 'LNDFHFKHDFSCLPEIMSWDEYAFTKGKMSFIAQDFEKLNIITVLEGRTQAVIRDHFLKYDRAVRCRVK' A
#
# COMPACT_ATOMS: atom_id res chain seq x y z
N LEU A 1 -13.42 3.38 -14.73
CA LEU A 1 -12.68 3.15 -13.48
C LEU A 1 -11.34 3.82 -13.66
N ASN A 2 -11.37 5.15 -13.56
CA ASN A 2 -10.28 6.02 -13.96
C ASN A 2 -9.15 5.92 -12.93
N ASP A 3 -7.98 5.53 -13.40
CA ASP A 3 -6.69 6.12 -13.10
C ASP A 3 -6.48 6.61 -11.66
N PHE A 4 -6.47 5.68 -10.70
CA PHE A 4 -5.74 5.90 -9.46
C PHE A 4 -4.24 5.94 -9.77
N HIS A 5 -3.77 7.02 -10.36
CA HIS A 5 -2.35 7.32 -10.48
C HIS A 5 -1.86 7.79 -9.10
N PHE A 6 -1.60 6.84 -8.21
CA PHE A 6 -0.81 7.11 -7.02
C PHE A 6 0.60 7.49 -7.47
N LYS A 7 0.92 8.79 -7.50
CA LYS A 7 2.32 9.21 -7.44
C LYS A 7 2.85 8.69 -6.12
N HIS A 8 3.67 7.66 -6.21
CA HIS A 8 4.27 7.05 -5.03
C HIS A 8 5.30 8.01 -4.46
N ASP A 9 4.92 8.70 -3.39
CA ASP A 9 5.85 9.45 -2.58
C ASP A 9 6.49 8.50 -1.57
N PHE A 10 7.69 8.01 -1.90
CA PHE A 10 8.46 7.12 -1.03
C PHE A 10 9.15 7.86 0.13
N SER A 11 8.92 9.17 0.31
CA SER A 11 9.51 9.96 1.39
C SER A 11 8.74 9.84 2.72
N CYS A 12 7.48 9.40 2.70
CA CYS A 12 6.65 9.32 3.90
C CYS A 12 5.71 8.11 3.91
N LEU A 13 5.41 7.63 5.11
CA LEU A 13 4.38 6.64 5.41
C LEU A 13 3.60 7.11 6.66
N PRO A 14 2.31 6.76 6.78
CA PRO A 14 1.57 6.98 8.02
C PRO A 14 2.17 6.17 9.17
N GLU A 15 1.97 6.65 10.40
CA GLU A 15 2.43 5.96 11.61
C GLU A 15 1.63 4.68 11.85
N ILE A 16 0.34 4.66 11.52
CA ILE A 16 -0.51 3.48 11.62
C ILE A 16 -1.03 3.14 10.22
N MET A 17 -0.71 1.94 9.75
CA MET A 17 -1.05 1.49 8.40
C MET A 17 -1.77 0.15 8.45
N SER A 18 -2.85 0.04 7.68
CA SER A 18 -3.53 -1.24 7.46
C SER A 18 -3.25 -1.75 6.05
N TRP A 19 -3.07 -3.07 5.91
CA TRP A 19 -3.01 -3.78 4.64
C TRP A 19 -4.22 -4.70 4.54
N ASP A 20 -5.09 -4.46 3.57
CA ASP A 20 -6.30 -5.27 3.37
C ASP A 20 -6.34 -5.85 1.94
N GLU A 21 -7.00 -6.99 1.82
CA GLU A 21 -7.20 -7.68 0.56
C GLU A 21 -8.48 -7.18 -0.12
N TYR A 22 -8.35 -6.70 -1.35
CA TYR A 22 -9.49 -6.26 -2.17
C TYR A 22 -9.64 -7.12 -3.42
N ALA A 23 -10.83 -7.68 -3.62
CA ALA A 23 -11.17 -8.42 -4.83
C ALA A 23 -11.52 -7.44 -5.97
N PHE A 24 -10.60 -7.21 -6.90
CA PHE A 24 -10.91 -6.45 -8.11
C PHE A 24 -11.71 -7.33 -9.10
N THR A 25 -12.63 -6.71 -9.86
CA THR A 25 -13.80 -7.27 -10.57
C THR A 25 -13.55 -8.34 -11.65
N LYS A 26 -12.38 -8.98 -11.70
CA LYS A 26 -12.07 -10.09 -12.62
C LYS A 26 -11.27 -11.21 -11.94
N GLY A 27 -11.51 -11.45 -10.65
CA GLY A 27 -10.80 -12.48 -9.89
C GLY A 27 -9.30 -12.21 -9.72
N LYS A 28 -8.87 -10.94 -9.85
CA LYS A 28 -7.53 -10.49 -9.48
C LYS A 28 -7.63 -9.79 -8.13
N MET A 29 -7.01 -10.35 -7.11
CA MET A 29 -6.89 -9.70 -5.79
C MET A 29 -5.76 -8.67 -5.85
N SER A 30 -6.00 -7.55 -5.21
CA SER A 30 -5.01 -6.50 -4.97
C SER A 30 -4.95 -6.20 -3.49
N PHE A 31 -3.80 -5.77 -3.00
CA PHE A 31 -3.66 -5.27 -1.65
C PHE A 31 -3.85 -3.76 -1.65
N ILE A 32 -4.58 -3.27 -0.66
CA ILE A 32 -4.72 -1.85 -0.40
C ILE A 32 -3.94 -1.55 0.87
N ALA A 33 -3.03 -0.60 0.80
CA ALA A 33 -2.50 0.03 1.99
C ALA A 33 -3.33 1.27 2.29
N GLN A 34 -3.70 1.44 3.55
CA GLN A 34 -4.52 2.56 4.01
C GLN A 34 -3.87 3.23 5.22
N ASP A 35 -3.94 4.56 5.24
CA ASP A 35 -3.72 5.36 6.45
C ASP A 35 -4.88 5.10 7.41
N PHE A 36 -4.60 4.53 8.59
CA PHE A 36 -5.63 4.15 9.55
C PHE A 36 -6.40 5.35 10.10
N GLU A 37 -5.73 6.48 10.34
CA GLU A 37 -6.36 7.65 10.95
C GLU A 37 -7.22 8.40 9.94
N LYS A 38 -6.73 8.53 8.71
CA LYS A 38 -7.40 9.33 7.67
C LYS A 38 -8.30 8.49 6.77
N LEU A 39 -8.23 7.17 6.88
CA LEU A 39 -8.91 6.21 6.01
C LEU A 39 -8.62 6.43 4.51
N ASN A 40 -7.49 7.07 4.21
CA ASN A 40 -7.07 7.34 2.83
C ASN A 40 -6.29 6.15 2.30
N ILE A 41 -6.61 5.71 1.08
CA ILE A 41 -5.81 4.73 0.35
C ILE A 41 -4.47 5.38 0.01
N ILE A 42 -3.36 4.74 0.38
CA ILE A 42 -2.00 5.23 0.09
C ILE A 42 -1.35 4.46 -1.06
N THR A 43 -1.72 3.19 -1.26
CA THR A 43 -1.31 2.42 -2.44
C THR A 43 -2.28 1.28 -2.72
N VAL A 44 -2.32 0.87 -3.99
CA VAL A 44 -2.99 -0.34 -4.45
C VAL A 44 -1.93 -1.19 -5.17
N LEU A 45 -1.71 -2.40 -4.68
CA LEU A 45 -0.74 -3.35 -5.24
C LEU A 45 -1.50 -4.48 -5.93
N GLU A 46 -1.39 -4.56 -7.25
CA GLU A 46 -1.96 -5.67 -7.98
C GLU A 46 -1.16 -6.96 -7.75
N GLY A 47 -1.86 -8.06 -7.45
CA GLY A 47 -1.25 -9.38 -7.31
C GLY A 47 -1.30 -9.93 -5.90
N ARG A 48 -1.31 -11.25 -5.81
CA ARG A 48 -1.65 -12.04 -4.61
C ARG A 48 -0.48 -12.40 -3.71
N THR A 49 0.71 -11.87 -3.93
CA THR A 49 1.91 -12.40 -3.24
C THR A 49 2.41 -11.46 -2.15
N GLN A 50 2.70 -12.03 -0.97
CA GLN A 50 3.42 -11.33 0.09
C GLN A 50 4.75 -10.75 -0.40
N ALA A 51 5.36 -11.36 -1.42
CA ALA A 51 6.58 -10.86 -2.06
C ALA A 51 6.37 -9.48 -2.69
N VAL A 52 5.25 -9.24 -3.38
CA VAL A 52 4.92 -7.93 -3.99
C VAL A 52 4.72 -6.87 -2.91
N ILE A 53 4.02 -7.19 -1.83
CA ILE A 53 3.83 -6.27 -0.69
C ILE A 53 5.18 -5.93 -0.06
N ARG A 54 6.01 -6.95 0.23
CA ARG A 54 7.31 -6.77 0.84
C ARG A 54 8.26 -5.96 -0.04
N ASP A 55 8.31 -6.25 -1.34
CA ASP A 55 9.15 -5.53 -2.29
C ASP A 55 8.75 -4.06 -2.40
N HIS A 56 7.45 -3.78 -2.45
CA HIS A 56 6.94 -2.41 -2.41
C HIS A 56 7.33 -1.70 -1.12
N PHE A 57 7.13 -2.33 0.03
CA PHE A 57 7.48 -1.75 1.33
C PHE A 57 8.98 -1.48 1.44
N LEU A 58 9.85 -2.31 0.86
CA LEU A 58 11.30 -2.13 0.92
C LEU A 58 11.83 -0.94 0.09
N LYS A 59 11.00 -0.33 -0.78
CA LYS A 59 11.37 0.89 -1.52
C LYS A 59 11.45 2.14 -0.64
N TYR A 60 10.81 2.11 0.53
CA TYR A 60 10.88 3.19 1.50
C TYR A 60 12.20 3.13 2.29
N ASP A 61 12.75 4.31 2.59
CA ASP A 61 13.93 4.40 3.44
C ASP A 61 13.69 3.71 4.78
N ARG A 62 14.74 3.10 5.35
CA ARG A 62 14.64 2.38 6.62
C ARG A 62 14.06 3.25 7.74
N ALA A 63 14.44 4.52 7.81
CA ALA A 63 13.93 5.45 8.82
C ALA A 63 12.42 5.69 8.68
N VAL A 64 11.89 5.69 7.45
CA VAL A 64 10.45 5.81 7.19
C VAL A 64 9.73 4.52 7.57
N ARG A 65 10.28 3.36 7.19
CA ARG A 65 9.69 2.04 7.51
C ARG A 65 9.61 1.77 9.01
N CYS A 66 10.61 2.19 9.78
CA CYS A 66 10.64 1.99 11.22
C CYS A 66 9.63 2.86 11.99
N ARG A 67 8.93 3.79 11.33
CA ARG A 67 7.89 4.63 11.93
C ARG A 67 6.49 4.02 11.86
N VAL A 68 6.30 3.05 10.97
CA VAL A 68 5.02 2.35 10.83
C VAL A 68 4.87 1.37 12.00
N LYS A 69 3.72 1.43 12.68
CA LYS A 69 3.29 0.54 13.76
C LYS A 69 2.36 -0.54 13.24
#